data_AF-A0A8E6L7Z8-F1
#
_entry.id   AF-A0A8E6L7Z8-F1
#
_cell.length_a   1.000
_cell.length_b   1.000
_cell.length_c   1.000
_cell.angle_alpha   90.00
_cell.angle_beta   90.00
_cell.angle_gamma   90.00
#
_symmetry.space_group_name_H-M   'P 1'
#
loop_
_entity.id
_entity.type
_entity.pdbx_description
1 polymer ?
#
loop_
_entity_poly.entity_id
_entity_poly.type
_entity_poly.pdbx_seq_one_letter_code
_entity_poly.pdbx_strand_id
1 'polypeptide(L)' 'MEVGKDPELLKQFKNQNKVLVTKGKSSFVPESERVGERERFELHHIKRVTDGGAVYDIDNLRVVTPKHHIEIHRGNK' A
#
# COMPACT_ATOMS: atom_id res chain seq x y z
N MET A 1 -4.27 10.79 -4.13
CA MET A 1 -3.94 11.45 -5.42
C MET A 1 -2.56 12.08 -5.42
N GLU A 2 -1.99 12.44 -4.26
CA GLU A 2 -0.68 13.11 -4.15
C GLU A 2 0.48 12.35 -4.84
N VAL A 3 0.57 11.03 -4.69
CA VAL A 3 1.56 10.20 -5.41
C VAL A 3 1.49 10.38 -6.94
N GLY A 4 0.29 10.61 -7.48
CA GLY A 4 0.09 10.84 -8.90
C GLY A 4 0.48 12.24 -9.38
N LYS A 5 0.68 13.19 -8.46
CA LYS A 5 1.11 14.57 -8.75
C LYS A 5 2.62 14.74 -8.64
N ASP A 6 3.30 13.85 -7.93
CA ASP A 6 4.74 13.85 -7.76
C ASP A 6 5.44 13.19 -8.96
N PRO A 7 6.27 13.91 -9.76
CA PRO A 7 6.94 13.34 -10.92
C PRO A 7 7.98 12.26 -10.57
N GLU A 8 8.62 12.35 -9.42
CA GLU A 8 9.65 11.41 -8.95
C GLU A 8 9.04 10.07 -8.55
N LEU A 9 7.87 10.09 -7.93
CA LEU A 9 7.12 8.87 -7.60
C LEU A 9 6.41 8.33 -8.83
N LEU A 10 5.77 9.19 -9.63
CA LEU A 10 4.97 8.76 -10.78
C LEU A 10 5.80 8.05 -11.85
N LYS A 11 7.06 8.44 -12.05
CA LYS A 11 7.96 7.82 -13.07
C LYS A 11 8.23 6.33 -12.79
N GLN A 12 8.01 5.85 -11.57
CA GLN A 12 8.28 4.48 -11.15
C GLN A 12 7.15 3.50 -11.55
N PHE A 13 5.97 4.01 -11.91
CA PHE A 13 4.82 3.18 -12.26
C PHE A 13 4.75 2.83 -13.75
N LYS A 14 4.21 1.65 -14.07
CA LYS A 14 3.77 1.31 -15.43
C LYS A 14 2.56 2.18 -15.83
N ASN A 15 2.35 2.40 -17.13
CA ASN A 15 1.30 3.30 -17.64
C ASN A 15 -0.10 3.01 -17.08
N GLN A 16 -0.49 1.74 -16.97
CA GLN A 16 -1.77 1.34 -16.37
C GLN A 16 -1.90 1.84 -14.92
N ASN A 17 -0.84 1.69 -14.12
CA ASN A 17 -0.81 2.15 -12.73
C ASN A 17 -0.75 3.68 -12.63
N LYS A 18 -0.09 4.38 -13.56
CA LYS A 18 -0.10 5.87 -13.62
C LYS A 18 -1.53 6.42 -13.70
N VAL A 19 -2.39 5.81 -14.52
CA VAL A 19 -3.81 6.22 -14.65
C VAL A 19 -4.58 6.00 -13.35
N LEU A 20 -4.24 4.96 -12.58
CA LEU A 20 -4.90 4.67 -11.31
C LEU A 20 -4.50 5.68 -10.22
N VAL A 21 -3.21 5.90 -10.02
CA VAL A 21 -2.70 6.75 -8.92
C VAL A 21 -3.05 8.23 -9.13
N THR A 22 -3.10 8.70 -10.38
CA THR A 22 -3.57 10.05 -10.74
C THR A 22 -5.05 10.24 -10.45
N LYS A 23 -5.87 9.18 -10.56
CA LYS A 23 -7.28 9.16 -10.14
C LYS A 23 -7.47 8.85 -8.65
N GLY A 24 -6.39 8.82 -7.86
CA GLY A 24 -6.44 8.53 -6.43
C GLY A 24 -6.71 7.07 -6.06
N LYS A 25 -6.58 6.13 -7.01
CA LYS A 25 -6.74 4.69 -6.76
C LYS A 25 -5.38 4.05 -6.46
N SER A 26 -5.37 3.03 -5.61
CA SER A 26 -4.16 2.22 -5.37
C SER A 26 -3.74 1.47 -6.64
N SER A 27 -2.44 1.38 -6.90
CA SER A 27 -1.87 0.65 -8.03
C SER A 27 -1.86 -0.87 -7.77
N PHE A 28 -1.81 -1.65 -8.85
CA PHE A 28 -1.62 -3.09 -8.74
C PHE A 28 -0.21 -3.45 -8.26
N VAL A 29 -0.11 -4.50 -7.45
CA VAL A 29 1.17 -5.17 -7.12
C VAL A 29 1.55 -6.18 -8.22
N PRO A 30 2.82 -6.63 -8.29
CA PRO A 30 3.21 -7.79 -9.09
C PRO A 30 2.34 -9.01 -8.79
N GLU A 31 2.11 -9.87 -9.79
CA GLU A 31 1.23 -11.05 -9.62
C GLU A 31 1.69 -12.00 -8.50
N SER A 32 3.01 -12.16 -8.33
CA SER A 32 3.63 -12.96 -7.26
C SER A 32 3.34 -12.46 -5.83
N GLU A 33 2.86 -11.22 -5.72
CA GLU A 33 2.60 -10.52 -4.45
C GLU A 33 1.10 -10.39 -4.13
N ARG A 34 0.23 -10.91 -5.01
CA ARG A 34 -1.23 -10.92 -4.82
C ARG A 34 -1.66 -12.05 -3.89
N VAL A 35 -2.80 -11.89 -3.23
CA VAL A 35 -3.45 -12.95 -2.44
C VAL A 35 -4.96 -12.94 -2.68
N GLY A 36 -5.46 -13.91 -3.44
CA GLY A 36 -6.87 -13.94 -3.85
C GLY A 36 -7.24 -12.67 -4.63
N GLU A 37 -8.34 -12.03 -4.25
CA GLU A 37 -8.79 -10.76 -4.85
C GLU A 37 -8.00 -9.53 -4.37
N ARG A 38 -7.08 -9.69 -3.40
CA ARG A 38 -6.21 -8.61 -2.94
C ARG A 38 -5.03 -8.48 -3.89
N GLU A 39 -5.12 -7.51 -4.78
CA GLU A 39 -4.18 -7.32 -5.89
C GLU A 39 -3.56 -5.92 -5.97
N ARG A 40 -3.82 -5.06 -4.97
CA ARG A 40 -3.34 -3.67 -4.92
C ARG A 40 -2.45 -3.46 -3.71
N PHE A 41 -1.60 -2.43 -3.77
CA PHE A 41 -0.86 -2.01 -2.58
C PHE A 41 -1.83 -1.56 -1.48
N GLU A 42 -1.48 -1.85 -0.24
CA GLU A 42 -2.31 -1.61 0.93
C GLU A 42 -1.57 -0.70 1.91
N LEU A 43 -2.32 0.09 2.68
CA LEU A 43 -1.78 0.85 3.80
C LEU A 43 -1.92 0.01 5.07
N HIS A 44 -0.81 -0.15 5.79
CA HIS A 44 -0.73 -0.92 7.02
C HIS A 44 -0.26 -0.02 8.17
N HIS A 45 -0.92 -0.12 9.33
CA HIS A 45 -0.48 0.54 10.56
C HIS A 45 0.62 -0.26 11.24
N ILE A 46 1.79 0.35 11.48
CA ILE A 46 2.92 -0.31 12.15
C ILE A 46 2.55 -0.67 13.60
N LYS A 47 2.09 0.33 14.35
CA LYS A 47 1.43 0.16 15.64
C LYS A 47 -0.07 0.07 15.38
N ARG A 48 -0.67 -1.06 15.74
CA ARG A 48 -2.10 -1.29 15.56
C ARG A 48 -2.90 -0.20 16.26
N VAL A 49 -4.00 0.22 15.65
CA VAL A 49 -4.93 1.19 16.24
C VAL A 49 -5.46 0.70 17.59
N THR A 50 -5.72 -0.61 17.72
CA THR A 50 -6.17 -1.24 18.98
C THR A 50 -5.16 -1.13 20.12
N ASP A 51 -3.87 -0.98 19.79
CA ASP A 51 -2.79 -0.84 20.78
C ASP A 51 -2.46 0.63 21.05
N GLY A 52 -3.33 1.55 20.60
CA GLY A 52 -3.11 3.00 20.68
C GLY A 52 -2.17 3.53 19.60
N GLY A 53 -2.15 2.90 18.43
CA GLY A 53 -1.52 3.46 17.23
C GLY A 53 -2.37 4.58 16.63
N ALA A 54 -1.73 5.69 16.22
CA ALA A 54 -2.42 6.81 15.60
C ALA A 54 -2.92 6.43 14.19
N VAL A 55 -4.13 6.85 13.86
CA VAL A 55 -4.82 6.45 12.61
C VAL A 55 -4.20 7.14 11.39
N TYR A 56 -3.83 8.41 11.50
CA TYR A 56 -3.39 9.27 10.39
C TYR A 56 -1.95 9.75 10.51
N ASP A 57 -1.21 9.23 11.50
CA ASP A 57 0.22 9.48 11.60
C ASP A 57 0.94 8.79 10.43
N ILE A 58 1.54 9.59 9.55
CA ILE A 58 2.25 9.09 8.36
C ILE A 58 3.42 8.20 8.78
N ASP A 59 4.05 8.47 9.92
CA ASP A 59 5.16 7.65 10.43
C ASP A 59 4.67 6.28 10.90
N ASN A 60 3.40 6.18 11.30
CA ASN A 60 2.73 4.94 11.67
C ASN A 60 2.14 4.17 10.47
N LEU A 61 2.28 4.67 9.23
CA LEU A 61 1.77 4.01 8.02
C LEU A 61 2.90 3.42 7.18
N ARG A 62 2.63 2.26 6.56
CA ARG A 62 3.50 1.62 5.57
C ARG A 62 2.69 1.17 4.37
N VAL A 63 3.30 1.29 3.20
CA VAL A 63 2.77 0.71 1.95
C VAL A 63 3.30 -0.71 1.84
N VAL A 64 2.41 -1.69 1.75
CA VAL A 64 2.79 -3.11 1.69
C VAL A 64 2.04 -3.83 0.57
N THR A 65 2.58 -4.96 0.13
CA THR A 65 1.84 -5.88 -0.74
C THR A 65 0.86 -6.73 0.08
N PRO A 66 -0.23 -7.24 -0.51
CA PRO A 66 -1.17 -8.12 0.19
C PRO A 66 -0.49 -9.35 0.80
N LYS A 67 0.44 -9.97 0.07
CA LYS A 67 1.22 -11.10 0.56
C LYS A 67 2.04 -10.72 1.79
N HIS A 68 2.81 -9.63 1.72
CA HIS A 68 3.62 -9.18 2.84
C HIS A 68 2.76 -8.71 4.03
N HIS A 69 1.61 -8.08 3.78
CA HIS A 69 0.69 -7.68 4.82
C HIS A 69 0.19 -8.89 5.64
N ILE A 70 -0.10 -10.01 4.97
CA ILE A 70 -0.46 -11.26 5.64
C ILE A 70 0.73 -11.81 6.42
N GLU A 71 1.95 -11.77 5.88
CA GLU A 71 3.16 -12.21 6.57
C GLU A 71 3.39 -11.44 7.88
N ILE A 72 3.27 -10.11 7.86
CA ILE A 72 3.36 -9.26 9.06
C ILE A 72 2.35 -9.69 10.12
N HIS A 73 1.08 -9.90 9.72
CA HIS A 73 0.04 -10.33 10.66
C HIS A 73 0.15 -11.79 11.09
N ARG A 74 0.80 -12.65 10.30
CA ARG A 74 1.09 -14.04 10.68
C ARG A 74 2.27 -14.13 11.64
N GLY A 75 3.29 -13.29 11.47
CA GLY A 75 4.50 -13.25 12.30
C GLY A 75 4.32 -12.59 13.67
N ASN A 76 3.27 -11.78 13.85
CA ASN A 76 2.87 -11.20 15.13
C ASN A 76 1.93 -12.12 15.96
N LYS A 77 2.10 -13.44 15.83
CA LYS A 77 1.42 -14.43 16.69
C LYS A 77 2.30 -14.85 17.85
#